data_AF-A0A945CJF1-F1
#
_entry.id   AF-A0A945CJF1-F1
#
_cell.length_a   1.000
_cell.length_b   1.000
_cell.length_c   1.000
_cell.angle_alpha   90.00
_cell.angle_beta   90.00
_cell.angle_gamma   90.00
#
_symmetry.space_group_name_H-M   'P 1'
#
loop_
_entity.id
_entity.type
_entity.pdbx_description
1 polymer ?
#
loop_
_entity_poly.entity_id
_entity_poly.type
_entity_poly.pdbx_seq_one_letter_code
_entity_poly.pdbx_strand_id
1 'polypeptide(L)' 'TMVAPAVVAKGQNLVAEKIKQIAREAGIPTVENKPLAQALYKAVEIGDGIPEELYKAVAEILAYVFRLKERGAT' A
#
# COMPACT_ATOMS: atom_id res chain seq x y z
N THR A 1 -10.70 0.57 19.18
CA THR A 1 -9.49 1.33 18.81
C THR A 1 -9.33 1.28 17.31
N MET A 2 -9.17 2.41 16.63
CA MET A 2 -8.97 2.39 15.17
C MET A 2 -7.56 1.86 14.93
N VAL A 3 -7.46 0.58 14.56
CA VAL A 3 -6.18 -0.08 14.30
C VAL A 3 -5.67 0.49 12.98
N ALA A 4 -4.48 1.11 12.99
CA ALA A 4 -3.85 1.59 11.76
C ALA A 4 -3.73 0.43 10.76
N PRO A 5 -3.85 0.69 9.44
CA PRO A 5 -3.57 -0.35 8.44
C PRO A 5 -2.20 -0.97 8.69
N ALA A 6 -2.08 -2.28 8.49
CA ALA A 6 -0.82 -2.98 8.69
C ALA A 6 -0.09 -3.22 7.36
N VAL A 7 1.24 -3.20 7.40
CA VAL A 7 2.07 -3.57 6.25
C VAL A 7 2.14 -5.09 6.15
N VAL A 8 1.47 -5.67 5.16
CA VAL A 8 1.43 -7.13 4.97
C VAL A 8 2.54 -7.68 4.08
N ALA A 9 3.18 -6.82 3.28
CA ALA A 9 4.27 -7.19 2.40
C ALA A 9 5.18 -5.98 2.13
N LYS A 10 6.49 -6.22 2.10
CA LYS A 10 7.49 -5.25 1.65
C LYS A 10 8.56 -5.95 0.82
N GLY A 11 9.14 -5.24 -0.15
CA GLY A 11 10.17 -5.80 -1.01
C GLY A 11 10.87 -4.74 -1.85
N GLN A 12 12.05 -5.08 -2.34
CA GLN A 12 12.83 -4.26 -3.27
C GLN A 12 13.33 -5.12 -4.45
N ASN A 13 13.66 -4.49 -5.57
CA ASN A 13 14.16 -5.15 -6.77
C ASN A 13 13.25 -6.30 -7.21
N LEU A 14 13.80 -7.50 -7.42
CA LEU A 14 13.06 -8.69 -7.87
C LEU A 14 11.88 -9.05 -6.95
N VAL A 15 11.99 -8.80 -5.64
CA VAL A 15 10.90 -9.07 -4.70
C VAL A 15 9.73 -8.11 -4.95
N ALA A 16 10.02 -6.82 -5.16
CA ALA A 16 8.99 -5.83 -5.49
C ALA A 16 8.30 -6.15 -6.82
N GLU A 17 9.05 -6.60 -7.83
CA GLU A 17 8.48 -7.06 -9.10
C GLU A 17 7.56 -8.27 -8.89
N LYS A 18 7.97 -9.24 -8.06
CA LYS A 18 7.14 -10.40 -7.77
C LYS A 18 5.85 -10.04 -7.02
N ILE A 19 5.92 -9.10 -6.07
CA ILE A 19 4.72 -8.59 -5.37
C ILE A 19 3.75 -7.94 -6.36
N LYS A 20 4.25 -7.07 -7.25
CA LYS A 20 3.43 -6.42 -8.28
C LYS A 20 2.80 -7.43 -9.24
N GLN A 21 3.56 -8.46 -9.63
CA GLN A 21 3.04 -9.54 -10.46
C GLN A 21 1.87 -10.26 -9.78
N ILE A 22 2.04 -10.69 -8.53
CA ILE A 22 0.99 -11.39 -7.77
C ILE A 22 -0.23 -10.48 -7.59
N ALA A 23 -0.04 -9.20 -7.28
CA ALA A 23 -1.14 -8.24 -7.16
C ALA A 23 -1.96 -8.15 -8.45
N ARG A 24 -1.29 -8.11 -9.61
CA ARG A 24 -1.95 -8.09 -10.92
C ARG A 24 -2.73 -9.38 -11.19
N GLU A 25 -2.12 -10.54 -10.92
CA GLU A 25 -2.77 -11.86 -11.08
C GLU A 25 -4.01 -12.00 -10.17
N ALA A 26 -3.99 -11.38 -9.00
CA ALA A 26 -5.09 -11.38 -8.04
C ALA A 26 -6.13 -10.26 -8.26
N GLY A 27 -5.97 -9.42 -9.29
CA GLY A 27 -6.88 -8.28 -9.53
C GLY A 27 -6.79 -7.17 -8.46
N ILE A 28 -5.68 -7.09 -7.73
CA ILE A 28 -5.46 -6.07 -6.69
C ILE A 28 -4.93 -4.80 -7.39
N PRO A 29 -5.61 -3.65 -7.26
CA PRO A 29 -5.14 -2.40 -7.85
C PRO A 29 -3.83 -1.93 -7.20
N THR A 30 -2.89 -1.45 -8.02
CA THR A 30 -1.62 -0.91 -7.55
C THR A 30 -1.55 0.59 -7.79
N VAL A 31 -1.11 1.35 -6.79
CA VAL A 31 -0.86 2.79 -6.91
C VAL A 31 0.62 3.06 -6.79
N GLU A 32 1.20 3.73 -7.78
CA GLU A 32 2.62 4.10 -7.76
C GLU A 32 2.81 5.42 -7.00
N ASN A 33 3.49 5.35 -5.85
CA ASN A 33 3.92 6.52 -5.09
C ASN A 33 5.33 6.25 -4.54
N LYS A 34 6.36 6.68 -5.29
CA LYS A 34 7.76 6.40 -4.97
C LYS A 34 8.18 6.96 -3.60
N PRO A 35 7.88 8.23 -3.23
CA PRO A 35 8.22 8.75 -1.91
C PRO A 35 7.62 7.93 -0.76
N LEU A 36 6.32 7.63 -0.84
CA LEU A 36 5.63 6.87 0.21
C LEU A 36 6.16 5.43 0.31
N ALA A 37 6.36 4.76 -0.83
CA ALA A 37 6.90 3.40 -0.85
C ALA A 37 8.29 3.32 -0.22
N GLN A 38 9.17 4.29 -0.52
CA GLN A 38 10.51 4.38 0.09
C GLN A 38 10.45 4.68 1.58
N ALA A 39 9.56 5.58 2.01
CA ALA A 39 9.35 5.89 3.42
C ALA A 39 8.89 4.66 4.21
N LEU A 40 7.84 3.97 3.72
CA LEU A 40 7.33 2.74 4.33
C LEU A 40 8.38 1.63 4.37
N TYR A 41 9.14 1.46 3.28
CA TYR A 41 10.18 0.44 3.22
C TYR A 41 11.27 0.64 4.29
N LYS A 42 11.60 1.90 4.59
CA LYS A 42 12.64 2.27 5.56
C LYS A 42 12.13 2.27 7.01
N ALA A 43 10.88 2.66 7.24
CA ALA A 43 10.36 2.98 8.56
C ALA A 43 9.53 1.86 9.21
N VAL A 44 9.13 0.83 8.46
CA VAL A 44 8.10 -0.13 8.90
C VAL A 44 8.50 -1.57 8.59
N GLU A 45 8.24 -2.48 9.53
CA GLU A 45 8.38 -3.92 9.31
C GLU A 45 7.06 -4.59 8.89
N ILE A 46 7.16 -5.81 8.34
CA ILE A 46 5.97 -6.57 8.00
C ILE A 46 5.22 -6.93 9.29
N GLY A 47 3.92 -6.65 9.33
CA GLY A 47 3.05 -6.83 10.48
C GLY A 47 2.82 -5.53 11.28
N ASP A 48 3.68 -4.53 11.12
CA ASP A 48 3.54 -3.27 11.83
C ASP A 48 2.43 -2.41 11.23
N GLY A 49 1.84 -1.57 12.08
CA GLY A 49 0.95 -0.51 11.65
C GLY A 49 1.71 0.60 10.93
N ILE A 50 1.00 1.36 10.09
CA ILE A 50 1.57 2.57 9.49
C ILE A 50 1.99 3.56 10.62
N PRO A 51 3.13 4.27 10.50
CA PRO A 51 3.51 5.36 11.39
C PRO A 51 2.59 6.58 11.24
N GLU A 52 2.39 7.33 12.33
CA GLU A 52 1.46 8.48 12.34
C GLU A 52 1.84 9.55 11.32
N GLU A 53 3.14 9.78 11.13
CA GLU A 53 3.69 10.73 10.15
C GLU A 53 3.33 10.38 8.69
N LEU A 54 2.98 9.12 8.41
CA LEU A 54 2.58 8.65 7.09
C LEU A 54 1.05 8.50 6.93
N TYR A 55 0.27 8.74 7.99
CA TYR A 55 -1.19 8.56 7.96
C TYR A 55 -1.87 9.37 6.87
N LYS A 56 -1.48 10.64 6.69
CA LYS A 56 -2.08 11.49 5.67
C LYS A 56 -1.89 10.90 4.27
N ALA A 57 -0.67 10.51 3.93
CA ALA A 57 -0.33 9.95 2.62
C ALA A 57 -1.06 8.62 2.38
N VAL A 58 -1.14 7.75 3.39
CA VAL A 58 -1.88 6.48 3.29
C VAL A 58 -3.39 6.71 3.18
N ALA A 59 -3.94 7.68 3.93
CA ALA A 59 -5.36 8.02 3.86
C ALA A 59 -5.77 8.53 2.47
N GLU A 60 -4.91 9.30 1.80
CA GLU A 60 -5.14 9.75 0.42
C GLU A 60 -5.20 8.57 -0.56
N ILE A 61 -4.32 7.57 -0.40
CA ILE A 61 -4.34 6.32 -1.20
C ILE A 61 -5.62 5.53 -0.93
N LEU A 62 -5.99 5.34 0.34
CA LEU A 62 -7.22 4.63 0.71
C LEU A 62 -8.44 5.32 0.10
N ALA A 63 -8.54 6.64 0.23
CA ALA A 63 -9.62 7.42 -0.35
C ALA A 63 -9.69 7.27 -1.87
N TYR A 64 -8.54 7.18 -2.56
CA TYR A 64 -8.48 6.90 -3.99
C TYR A 64 -9.02 5.50 -4.32
N VAL A 65 -8.59 4.46 -3.61
CA VAL A 65 -9.06 3.08 -3.82
C VAL A 65 -10.55 2.94 -3.53
N PHE A 66 -11.06 3.56 -2.47
CA PHE A 66 -12.50 3.56 -2.17
C PHE A 66 -13.32 4.20 -3.29
N ARG A 67 -12.88 5.35 -3.82
CA ARG A 67 -13.54 5.99 -4.97
C ARG A 67 -13.49 5.14 -6.23
N LEU A 68 -12.42 4.37 -6.47
CA LEU A 68 -12.37 3.43 -7.61
C LEU A 68 -13.41 2.33 -7.46
N LYS A 69 -13.55 1.78 -6.24
CA LYS A 69 -14.54 0.74 -5.93
C LYS A 69 -15.97 1.25 -6.09
N GLU A 70 -16.25 2.47 -5.65
CA GLU A 70 -17.58 3.11 -5.80
C GLU A 70 -17.97 3.35 -7.26
N ARG A 71 -16.99 3.51 -8.16
CA ARG A 71 -17.22 3.76 -9.60
C ARG A 71 -17.34 2.48 -10.44
N GLY A 72 -17.34 1.30 -9.82
CA GLY A 72 -17.60 0.03 -10.50
C GLY A 72 -16.48 -0.43 -11.45
N ALA A 73 -15.24 0.03 -11.25
CA ALA A 73 -14.08 -0.49 -11.96
C ALA A 73 -13.46 -1.66 -11.17
N THR A 74 -14.06 -2.84 -11.32
CA THR A 74 -13.49 -4.15 -10.93
C THR A 74 -13.29 -4.98 -12.16
#